data_AF-A0A970B2I1-F1
#
_entry.id   AF-A0A970B2I1-F1
#
_cell.length_a   1.000
_cell.length_b   1.000
_cell.length_c   1.000
_cell.angle_alpha   90.00
_cell.angle_beta   90.00
_cell.angle_gamma   90.00
#
_symmetry.space_group_name_H-M   'P 1'
#
loop_
_entity.id
_entity.type
_entity.pdbx_description
1 polymer ?
#
loop_
_entity_poly.entity_id
_entity_poly.type
_entity_poly.pdbx_seq_one_letter_code
_entity_poly.pdbx_strand_id
1 'polypeptide(L)'
;MNLGRVIAIASNVFRETVREQVLYLVLLFTLVLVGSITLLPHLAAGGENKLTADFGLAAIELFGLIVAAFVGSNLINKEIDKRTVFILV
;
A
#
# COMPACT_ATOMS: atom_id res chain seq x y z
N MET A 1 22.79 -17.88 -11.35
CA MET A 1 21.94 -16.67 -11.46
C MET A 1 22.71 -15.49 -10.92
N ASN A 2 22.84 -14.40 -11.67
CA ASN A 2 23.59 -13.22 -11.22
C ASN A 2 22.70 -12.32 -10.37
N LEU A 3 23.18 -11.91 -9.19
CA LEU A 3 22.44 -11.06 -8.25
C LEU A 3 21.94 -9.76 -8.90
N GLY A 4 22.72 -9.20 -9.82
CA GLY A 4 22.34 -8.00 -10.58
C GLY A 4 21.10 -8.18 -11.47
N ARG A 5 20.86 -9.38 -12.01
CA ARG A 5 19.65 -9.65 -12.81
C ARG A 5 18.40 -9.74 -11.93
N VAL A 6 18.52 -10.35 -10.75
CA VAL A 6 17.42 -10.44 -9.78
C VAL A 6 17.01 -9.04 -9.31
N ILE A 7 17.98 -8.19 -8.98
CA ILE A 7 17.72 -6.80 -8.55
C ILE A 7 17.05 -5.98 -9.67
N ALA A 8 17.50 -6.13 -10.92
CA ALA A 8 16.91 -5.42 -12.05
C ALA A 8 15.43 -5.79 -12.26
N ILE A 9 15.09 -7.08 -12.18
CA ILE A 9 13.71 -7.55 -12.29
C ILE A 9 12.89 -7.04 -11.10
N ALA A 10 13.38 -7.22 -9.87
CA ALA A 10 12.69 -6.76 -8.66
C ALA A 10 12.41 -5.25 -8.67
N SER A 11 13.39 -4.43 -9.10
CA SER A 11 13.23 -2.98 -9.16
C SER A 11 12.21 -2.55 -10.22
N ASN A 12 12.13 -3.24 -11.35
CA ASN A 12 11.14 -2.93 -12.39
C ASN A 12 9.74 -3.30 -11.92
N VAL A 13 9.58 -4.49 -11.33
CA VAL A 13 8.31 -4.96 -10.77
C VAL A 13 7.83 -4.02 -9.67
N PHE A 14 8.71 -3.61 -8.75
CA PHE A 14 8.38 -2.65 -7.70
C PHE A 14 7.85 -1.32 -8.26
N ARG A 15 8.54 -0.75 -9.27
CA ARG A 15 8.11 0.52 -9.89
C ARG A 15 6.77 0.39 -10.62
N GLU A 16 6.52 -0.74 -11.28
CA GLU A 16 5.24 -1.02 -11.94
C GLU A 16 4.10 -1.08 -10.91
N THR A 17 4.29 -1.83 -9.83
CA THR A 17 3.32 -1.97 -8.73
C THR A 17 3.01 -0.63 -8.07
N VAL A 18 4.03 0.18 -7.76
CA VAL A 18 3.86 1.50 -7.12
C VAL A 18 3.03 2.44 -8.00
N ARG A 19 3.23 2.40 -9.33
CA ARG A 19 2.59 3.33 -10.26
C ARG A 19 1.11 3.05 -10.49
N GLU A 20 0.69 1.79 -10.53
CA GLU A 20 -0.67 1.45 -10.96
C GLU A 20 -1.64 1.18 -9.80
N GLN A 21 -1.19 0.48 -8.75
CA GLN A 21 -2.10 -0.03 -7.71
C GLN A 21 -1.96 0.73 -6.39
N VAL A 22 -0.73 1.08 -6.02
CA VAL A 22 -0.46 1.74 -4.72
C VAL A 22 -0.95 3.19 -4.73
N LEU A 23 -0.86 3.90 -5.87
CA LEU A 23 -1.27 5.31 -5.98
C LEU A 23 -2.74 5.55 -5.58
N TYR A 24 -3.67 4.72 -6.03
CA TYR A 24 -5.09 4.86 -5.69
C TYR A 24 -5.36 4.59 -4.20
N LEU A 25 -4.74 3.55 -3.63
CA LEU A 25 -4.88 3.22 -2.21
C LEU A 25 -4.28 4.31 -1.30
N VAL A 26 -3.13 4.86 -1.67
CA VAL A 26 -2.48 5.96 -0.94
C VAL A 26 -3.32 7.25 -1.02
N LEU A 27 -3.96 7.51 -2.15
CA LEU A 27 -4.86 8.66 -2.29
C LEU A 27 -6.09 8.51 -1.37
N LEU A 28 -6.72 7.34 -1.36
CA LEU A 28 -7.82 7.03 -0.45
C LEU A 28 -7.40 7.18 1.02
N PHE A 29 -6.25 6.61 1.39
CA PHE A 29 -5.68 6.72 2.73
C PHE A 29 -5.48 8.17 3.16
N THR A 30 -4.94 8.99 2.27
CA THR A 30 -4.70 10.42 2.53
C THR A 30 -6.01 11.16 2.78
N LEU A 31 -7.06 10.90 1.98
CA LEU A 31 -8.37 11.51 2.18
C LEU A 31 -8.97 11.13 3.54
N VAL A 32 -8.84 9.86 3.95
CA VAL A 32 -9.31 9.39 5.25
C VAL A 32 -8.56 10.08 6.40
N LEU A 33 -7.22 10.15 6.32
CA LEU A 33 -6.43 10.80 7.37
C LEU A 33 -6.70 12.30 7.49
N VAL A 34 -6.83 13.02 6.37
CA VAL A 34 -7.14 14.45 6.38
C VAL A 34 -8.52 14.69 6.99
N GLY A 35 -9.52 13.88 6.63
CA GLY A 35 -10.84 13.91 7.26
C GLY A 35 -10.74 13.67 8.77
N SER A 36 -10.01 12.63 9.19
CA SER A 36 -9.85 12.27 10.60
C SER A 36 -9.14 13.34 11.42
N ILE A 37 -8.10 13.99 10.91
CA ILE A 37 -7.38 15.07 11.63
C ILE A 37 -8.30 16.24 11.97
N THR A 38 -9.31 16.54 11.13
CA THR A 38 -10.24 17.63 11.39
C THR A 38 -11.38 17.25 12.33
N LEU A 39 -11.82 15.98 12.29
CA LEU A 39 -12.99 15.51 13.05
C LEU A 39 -12.63 14.97 14.44
N LEU A 40 -11.51 14.27 14.59
CA LEU A 40 -11.11 13.62 15.84
C LEU A 40 -10.88 14.57 17.03
N PRO A 41 -10.30 15.78 16.86
CA PRO A 41 -10.10 16.70 17.98
C PRO A 41 -11.41 17.11 18.66
N HIS A 42 -12.48 17.29 17.88
CA HIS A 42 -13.81 17.65 18.38
C HIS A 42 -14.46 16.55 19.24
N LEU A 43 -14.02 15.29 19.06
CA LEU A 43 -14.53 14.14 19.81
C LEU A 43 -13.65 13.81 21.03
N ALA A 44 -12.43 14.34 21.09
CA ALA A 44 -11.48 14.05 22.14
C ALA A 44 -11.73 14.96 23.35
N ALA A 45 -12.28 14.39 24.42
CA ALA A 45 -12.48 15.07 25.71
C ALA A 45 -11.14 15.28 26.47
N GLY A 46 -10.25 16.14 25.92
CA GLY A 46 -8.97 16.51 26.52
C GLY A 46 -7.77 15.62 26.14
N GLY A 47 -7.94 14.68 25.20
CA GLY A 47 -6.93 13.70 24.77
C GLY A 47 -6.56 13.76 23.28
N GLU A 48 -6.68 14.93 22.65
CA GLU A 48 -6.60 15.11 21.19
C GLU A 48 -5.35 14.47 20.58
N ASN A 49 -4.16 14.77 21.10
CA ASN A 49 -2.90 14.26 20.56
C ASN A 49 -2.78 12.74 20.60
N LYS A 50 -3.30 12.10 21.65
CA LYS A 50 -3.23 10.64 21.80
C LYS A 50 -4.21 9.96 20.86
N LEU A 51 -5.45 10.47 20.77
CA LEU A 51 -6.47 9.90 19.89
C LEU A 51 -6.04 9.99 18.41
N THR A 52 -5.47 11.12 17.99
CA THR A 52 -4.98 11.28 16.61
C THR A 52 -3.82 10.33 16.31
N ALA A 53 -2.87 10.14 17.25
CA ALA A 53 -1.76 9.22 17.07
C ALA A 53 -2.22 7.76 16.99
N ASP A 54 -3.08 7.33 17.92
CA ASP A 54 -3.61 5.96 17.95
C ASP A 54 -4.46 5.66 16.70
N PHE A 55 -5.28 6.63 16.26
CA PHE A 55 -6.04 6.51 15.02
C PHE A 55 -5.13 6.45 13.79
N GLY A 56 -4.10 7.29 13.73
CA GLY A 56 -3.11 7.27 12.64
C GLY A 56 -2.40 5.92 12.56
N LEU A 57 -1.99 5.35 13.70
CA LEU A 57 -1.38 4.04 13.77
C LEU A 57 -2.32 2.95 13.27
N ALA A 58 -3.57 2.93 13.76
CA ALA A 58 -4.58 1.96 13.34
C ALA A 58 -4.91 2.07 11.84
N ALA A 59 -4.96 3.29 11.31
CA ALA A 59 -5.16 3.53 9.89
C ALA A 59 -3.99 2.99 9.06
N ILE A 60 -2.73 3.21 9.49
CA ILE A 60 -1.55 2.66 8.81
C ILE A 60 -1.58 1.13 8.79
N GLU A 61 -1.91 0.48 9.91
CA GLU A 61 -2.00 -0.98 9.98
C GLU A 61 -3.07 -1.54 9.04
N LEU A 62 -4.28 -0.96 9.07
CA LEU A 62 -5.39 -1.41 8.24
C LEU A 62 -5.12 -1.21 6.74
N PHE A 63 -4.64 -0.04 6.35
CA PHE A 63 -4.31 0.24 4.95
C PHE A 63 -3.08 -0.54 4.50
N GLY A 64 -2.08 -0.76 5.37
CA GLY A 64 -0.94 -1.60 5.09
C GLY A 64 -1.33 -3.05 4.79
N LEU A 65 -2.28 -3.59 5.54
CA LEU A 65 -2.83 -4.93 5.31
C LEU A 65 -3.56 -5.02 3.96
N ILE A 66 -4.39 -4.02 3.63
CA ILE A 66 -5.07 -3.93 2.33
C ILE A 66 -4.05 -3.86 1.20
N VAL A 67 -3.06 -2.97 1.29
CA VAL A 67 -2.00 -2.83 0.28
C VAL A 67 -1.26 -4.15 0.10
N ALA A 68 -0.84 -4.82 1.17
CA ALA A 68 -0.13 -6.10 1.10
C ALA A 68 -0.97 -7.18 0.38
N ALA A 69 -2.25 -7.32 0.72
CA ALA A 69 -3.14 -8.30 0.11
C ALA A 69 -3.39 -8.02 -1.38
N PHE A 70 -3.70 -6.76 -1.73
CA PHE A 70 -4.00 -6.38 -3.11
C PHE A 70 -2.77 -6.41 -4.01
N VAL A 71 -1.63 -5.88 -3.55
CA VAL A 71 -0.39 -5.88 -4.32
C VAL A 71 0.07 -7.30 -4.61
N GLY A 72 0.05 -8.19 -3.59
CA GLY A 72 0.46 -9.58 -3.75
C GLY A 72 -0.41 -10.34 -4.76
N SER A 73 -1.73 -10.26 -4.60
CA SER A 73 -2.69 -10.93 -5.50
C SER A 73 -2.57 -10.42 -6.94
N ASN A 74 -2.48 -9.10 -7.12
CA ASN A 74 -2.41 -8.49 -8.45
C ASN A 74 -1.11 -8.81 -9.20
N LEU A 75 0.02 -8.90 -8.49
CA LEU A 75 1.29 -9.29 -9.09
C LEU A 75 1.20 -10.69 -9.72
N ILE A 76 0.62 -11.63 -8.98
CA ILE A 76 0.41 -13.00 -9.45
C ILE A 76 -0.56 -13.02 -10.64
N ASN A 77 -1.67 -12.27 -10.54
CA ASN A 77 -2.66 -12.18 -11.62
C ASN A 77 -2.04 -11.64 -12.93
N LYS A 78 -1.25 -10.56 -12.83
CA LYS A 78 -0.56 -9.96 -13.99
C LYS A 78 0.39 -10.91 -14.68
N GLU A 79 1.16 -11.66 -13.90
CA GLU A 79 2.09 -12.67 -14.41
C GLU A 79 1.35 -13.78 -15.18
N ILE A 80 0.20 -14.23 -14.63
CA ILE A 80 -0.65 -15.24 -15.27
C ILE A 80 -1.26 -14.70 -16.58
N ASP A 81 -1.88 -13.52 -16.56
CA ASP A 81 -2.55 -12.92 -17.72
C ASP A 81 -1.59 -12.63 -18.88
N LYS A 82 -0.41 -12.08 -18.57
CA LYS A 82 0.61 -11.79 -19.59
C LYS A 82 1.33 -13.05 -20.08
N ARG A 83 1.01 -14.23 -19.53
CA ARG A 83 1.70 -15.51 -19.79
C ARG A 83 3.22 -15.44 -19.54
N THR A 84 3.69 -14.47 -18.77
CA THR A 84 5.12 -14.29 -18.47
C THR A 84 5.64 -15.36 -17.52
N VAL A 85 4.75 -16.00 -16.75
CA VAL A 85 5.06 -17.21 -15.96
C VAL A 85 5.72 -18.30 -16.81
N PHE A 86 5.31 -18.46 -18.07
CA PHE A 86 5.84 -19.48 -18.97
C PHE A 86 7.24 -19.18 -19.52
N ILE A 87 7.70 -17.92 -19.40
CA ILE A 87 9.03 -17.51 -19.86
C ILE A 87 10.10 -17.84 -18.79
N LEU A 88 9.68 -18.08 -17.55
CA LEU A 88 10.54 -18.46 -16.42
C LEU A 88 10.81 -19.97 -16.31
N VAL A 89 10.07 -20.81 -17.06
CA VAL A 89 10.30 -22.27 -17.18
C VAL A 89 11.21 -22.54 -18.36
#